data_AF-A0A073JMF8-F1
#
_entry.id   AF-A0A073JMF8-F1
#
_cell.length_a   1.000
_cell.length_b   1.000
_cell.length_c   1.000
_cell.angle_alpha   90.00
_cell.angle_beta   90.00
_cell.angle_gamma   90.00
#
_symmetry.space_group_name_H-M   'P 1'
#
loop_
_entity.id
_entity.type
_entity.pdbx_description
1 polymer ?
#
loop_
_entity_poly.entity_id
_entity_poly.type
_entity_poly.pdbx_seq_one_letter_code
_entity_poly.pdbx_strand_id
1 'polypeptide(L)'
;MKSNTNIHRLPFKLSLLAISLFIMMSAVISPALPLMMHAFPTISHVKIELLATIPNLGMIFGLLISPFLNRKWSPKRIILISLLIVGVMGTLPVILNNYLLILISRIFLGIGIGSYNSLAVSLIPQLYTGNQHELNQMIGFQNIMNNLGYVVGSLAICYLVTLSWHAVFLVYIIAIPVLLAFKIWVQLPNATRKAKDSSISMHNLTKFVHPVITWISIMVLLIYIFYMALAYKLPTLIVDAGLGNESTASLLLALLAAIGIPISAAFDWLEQRLHQFVFPLCLAFNAGGFFLISTAHHFWILVIGCIILGSGFGLVMPFIFKWIDNVSDKNAVNFSTTIVLIMMDIGCTISPLVIALIDHTARGALFSSAIFFTLLTIYGLFKSLKHTFIK
;
A
#
# COMPACT_ATOMS: atom_id res chain seq x y z
N MET A 1 24.98 -29.56 4.26
CA MET A 1 24.88 -28.33 5.06
C MET A 1 26.04 -27.40 4.69
N LYS A 2 25.89 -26.57 3.66
CA LYS A 2 26.80 -25.44 3.40
C LYS A 2 26.10 -24.18 3.90
N SER A 3 26.84 -23.37 4.64
CA SER A 3 26.40 -22.50 5.70
C SER A 3 25.30 -21.47 5.37
N ASN A 4 24.32 -21.40 6.27
CA ASN A 4 23.39 -20.27 6.49
C ASN A 4 24.12 -18.96 6.92
N THR A 5 25.43 -18.80 6.71
CA THR A 5 26.18 -17.62 7.20
C THR A 5 25.97 -16.36 6.37
N ASN A 6 25.50 -16.49 5.12
CA ASN A 6 25.29 -15.33 4.25
C ASN A 6 24.00 -14.55 4.54
N ILE A 7 22.97 -15.16 5.13
CA ILE A 7 21.68 -14.47 5.38
C ILE A 7 21.80 -13.38 6.46
N HIS A 8 22.82 -13.48 7.32
CA HIS A 8 23.06 -12.50 8.39
C HIS A 8 23.87 -11.30 7.92
N ARG A 9 24.49 -11.36 6.73
CA ARG A 9 25.30 -10.26 6.20
C ARG A 9 24.42 -9.06 5.85
N LEU A 10 24.89 -7.87 6.22
CA LEU A 10 24.22 -6.61 5.91
C LEU A 10 23.78 -6.46 4.43
N PRO A 11 24.63 -6.74 3.41
CA PRO A 11 24.20 -6.61 2.00
C PRO A 11 23.06 -7.57 1.63
N PHE A 12 22.99 -8.76 2.21
CA PHE A 12 21.87 -9.69 1.99
C PHE A 12 20.58 -9.11 2.57
N LYS A 13 20.62 -8.65 3.83
CA LYS A 13 19.46 -8.07 4.53
C LYS A 13 18.91 -6.86 3.79
N LEU A 14 19.78 -5.91 3.43
CA LEU A 14 19.40 -4.70 2.71
C LEU A 14 18.76 -5.03 1.36
N SER A 15 19.33 -5.99 0.62
CA SER A 15 18.80 -6.39 -0.69
C SER A 15 17.45 -7.09 -0.58
N LEU A 16 17.28 -7.94 0.43
CA LEU A 16 16.02 -8.62 0.71
C LEU A 16 14.94 -7.61 1.10
N LEU A 17 15.28 -6.61 1.93
CA LEU A 17 14.36 -5.58 2.38
C LEU A 17 14.06 -4.53 1.28
N ALA A 18 14.99 -4.26 0.37
CA ALA A 18 14.81 -3.27 -0.68
C ALA A 18 13.67 -3.60 -1.66
N ILE A 19 13.29 -4.87 -1.82
CA ILE A 19 12.14 -5.24 -2.66
C ILE A 19 10.83 -4.68 -2.09
N SER A 20 10.76 -4.42 -0.79
CA SER A 20 9.58 -3.87 -0.13
C SER A 20 9.31 -2.39 -0.46
N LEU A 21 10.29 -1.66 -1.01
CA LEU A 21 10.13 -0.25 -1.37
C LEU A 21 8.95 -0.01 -2.32
N PHE A 22 8.71 -0.89 -3.30
CA PHE A 22 7.72 -0.62 -4.35
C PHE A 22 6.28 -0.90 -3.96
N ILE A 23 6.03 -1.59 -2.83
CA ILE A 23 4.68 -2.03 -2.46
C ILE A 23 3.74 -0.84 -2.29
N MET A 24 4.22 0.26 -1.68
CA MET A 24 3.43 1.47 -1.52
C MET A 24 3.60 2.47 -2.68
N MET A 25 4.63 2.32 -3.51
CA MET A 25 4.92 3.26 -4.61
C MET A 25 3.91 3.23 -5.77
N SER A 26 2.85 2.43 -5.71
CA SER A 26 1.85 2.39 -6.78
C SER A 26 1.19 3.76 -6.98
N ALA A 27 0.76 4.44 -5.92
CA ALA A 27 0.05 5.72 -6.01
C ALA A 27 0.97 6.96 -6.00
N VAL A 28 2.30 6.78 -5.98
CA VAL A 28 3.24 7.89 -5.79
C VAL A 28 3.21 8.93 -6.91
N ILE A 29 2.79 8.54 -8.13
CA ILE A 29 2.69 9.43 -9.30
C ILE A 29 1.55 10.47 -9.22
N SER A 30 0.68 10.36 -8.21
CA SER A 30 -0.56 11.16 -8.13
C SER A 30 -0.36 12.69 -8.19
N PRO A 31 0.75 13.27 -7.71
CA PRO A 31 1.03 14.69 -7.88
C PRO A 31 1.03 15.17 -9.35
N ALA A 32 1.30 14.30 -10.32
CA ALA A 32 1.27 14.66 -11.73
C ALA A 32 -0.14 14.65 -12.35
N LEU A 33 -1.16 14.17 -11.64
CA LEU A 33 -2.51 14.03 -12.19
C LEU A 33 -3.10 15.35 -12.71
N PRO A 34 -2.96 16.52 -12.03
CA PRO A 34 -3.42 17.79 -12.58
C PRO A 34 -2.80 18.11 -13.95
N LEU A 35 -1.49 17.91 -14.11
CA LEU A 35 -0.81 18.08 -15.40
C LEU A 35 -1.31 17.09 -16.46
N MET A 36 -1.60 15.85 -16.07
CA MET A 36 -2.17 14.84 -16.98
C MET A 36 -3.61 15.17 -17.39
N MET A 37 -4.41 15.78 -16.51
CA MET A 37 -5.75 16.29 -16.85
C MET A 37 -5.69 17.35 -17.95
N HIS A 38 -4.69 18.22 -17.92
CA HIS A 38 -4.44 19.16 -19.01
C HIS A 38 -3.92 18.50 -20.29
N ALA A 39 -3.06 17.48 -20.17
CA ALA A 39 -2.49 16.77 -21.32
C ALA A 39 -3.51 15.87 -22.06
N PHE A 40 -4.56 15.41 -21.38
CA PHE A 40 -5.58 14.52 -21.91
C PHE A 40 -6.99 15.14 -21.83
N PRO A 41 -7.27 16.25 -22.53
CA PRO A 41 -8.52 17.03 -22.36
C PRO A 41 -9.79 16.26 -22.77
N THR A 42 -9.66 15.21 -23.59
CA THR A 42 -10.79 14.37 -24.03
C THR A 42 -11.08 13.20 -23.08
N ILE A 43 -10.21 12.98 -22.09
CA ILE A 43 -10.34 11.90 -21.10
C ILE A 43 -10.89 12.50 -19.81
N SER A 44 -11.91 11.86 -19.23
CA SER A 44 -12.50 12.35 -17.98
C SER A 44 -11.50 12.31 -16.81
N HIS A 45 -11.64 13.23 -15.85
CA HIS A 45 -10.75 13.31 -14.68
C HIS A 45 -10.69 11.99 -13.90
N VAL A 46 -11.83 11.32 -13.73
CA VAL A 46 -11.93 10.01 -13.05
C VAL A 46 -11.07 8.94 -13.74
N LYS A 47 -11.01 8.95 -15.08
CA LYS A 47 -10.16 8.04 -15.85
C LYS A 47 -8.67 8.33 -15.64
N ILE A 48 -8.30 9.60 -15.46
CA ILE A 48 -6.92 9.99 -15.18
C ILE A 48 -6.55 9.62 -13.74
N GLU A 49 -7.44 9.85 -12.78
CA GLU A 49 -7.28 9.41 -11.38
C GLU A 49 -7.09 7.89 -11.26
N LEU A 50 -7.78 7.10 -12.10
CA LEU A 50 -7.56 5.65 -12.19
C LEU A 50 -6.10 5.28 -12.50
N LEU A 51 -5.29 6.11 -13.15
CA LEU A 51 -3.88 5.78 -13.41
C LEU A 51 -3.05 5.64 -12.12
N ALA A 52 -3.47 6.33 -11.05
CA ALA A 52 -2.86 6.22 -9.73
C ALA A 52 -3.28 4.92 -9.01
N THR A 53 -4.50 4.43 -9.24
CA THR A 53 -5.07 3.31 -8.47
C THR A 53 -5.10 1.97 -9.22
N ILE A 54 -5.10 1.98 -10.56
CA ILE A 54 -5.16 0.78 -11.40
C ILE A 54 -4.01 -0.23 -11.17
N PRO A 55 -2.79 0.15 -10.70
CA PRO A 55 -1.80 -0.87 -10.37
C PRO A 55 -2.28 -1.83 -9.29
N ASN A 56 -3.18 -1.42 -8.39
CA ASN A 56 -3.73 -2.32 -7.35
C ASN A 56 -4.53 -3.47 -7.98
N LEU A 57 -5.21 -3.23 -9.12
CA LEU A 57 -5.84 -4.30 -9.90
C LEU A 57 -4.80 -5.32 -10.39
N GLY A 58 -3.68 -4.81 -10.90
CA GLY A 58 -2.54 -5.63 -11.27
C GLY A 58 -1.97 -6.42 -10.08
N MET A 59 -1.90 -5.81 -8.90
CA MET A 59 -1.43 -6.48 -7.69
C MET A 59 -2.29 -7.68 -7.32
N ILE A 60 -3.63 -7.56 -7.43
CA ILE A 60 -4.56 -8.68 -7.23
C ILE A 60 -4.21 -9.83 -8.18
N PHE A 61 -4.05 -9.55 -9.48
CA PHE A 61 -3.66 -10.57 -10.46
C PHE A 61 -2.30 -11.20 -10.12
N GLY A 62 -1.32 -10.38 -9.71
CA GLY A 62 -0.01 -10.83 -9.26
C GLY A 62 -0.09 -11.76 -8.03
N LEU A 63 -0.90 -11.42 -7.04
CA LEU A 63 -1.13 -12.24 -5.85
C LEU A 63 -1.77 -13.58 -6.20
N LEU A 64 -2.77 -13.58 -7.10
CA LEU A 64 -3.47 -14.79 -7.53
C LEU A 64 -2.60 -15.72 -8.38
N ILE A 65 -1.70 -15.18 -9.21
CA ILE A 65 -0.81 -15.99 -10.06
C ILE A 65 0.42 -16.51 -9.30
N SER A 66 0.85 -15.82 -8.24
CA SER A 66 2.07 -16.13 -7.49
C SER A 66 2.15 -17.59 -6.99
N PRO A 67 1.09 -18.21 -6.42
CA PRO A 67 1.11 -19.63 -6.04
C PRO A 67 1.37 -20.58 -7.22
N PHE A 68 0.89 -20.26 -8.42
CA PHE A 68 1.13 -21.06 -9.62
C PHE A 68 2.56 -20.89 -10.13
N LEU A 69 3.09 -19.66 -10.09
CA LEU A 69 4.49 -19.39 -10.43
C LEU A 69 5.43 -20.13 -9.49
N ASN A 70 5.13 -20.15 -8.19
CA ASN A 70 5.93 -20.85 -7.16
C ASN A 70 5.98 -22.38 -7.35
N ARG A 71 5.03 -22.98 -8.07
CA ARG A 71 5.07 -24.41 -8.42
C ARG A 71 6.08 -24.72 -9.52
N LYS A 72 6.34 -23.76 -10.41
CA LYS A 72 7.17 -23.96 -11.61
C LYS A 72 8.55 -23.30 -11.50
N TRP A 73 8.66 -22.19 -10.81
CA TRP A 73 9.86 -21.36 -10.74
C TRP A 73 10.35 -21.19 -9.30
N SER A 74 11.64 -20.93 -9.14
CA SER A 74 12.20 -20.62 -7.82
C SER A 74 11.77 -19.21 -7.36
N PRO A 75 11.61 -18.97 -6.04
CA PRO A 75 11.26 -17.65 -5.52
C PRO A 75 12.20 -16.55 -6.00
N LYS A 76 13.52 -16.84 -6.08
CA LYS A 76 14.51 -15.91 -6.61
C LYS A 76 14.20 -15.51 -8.06
N ARG A 77 13.83 -16.47 -8.91
CA ARG A 77 13.50 -16.22 -10.32
C ARG A 77 12.25 -15.36 -10.45
N ILE A 78 11.23 -15.62 -9.64
CA ILE A 78 9.97 -14.85 -9.65
C ILE A 78 10.24 -13.40 -9.25
N ILE A 79 10.96 -13.18 -8.14
CA ILE A 79 11.30 -11.82 -7.69
C ILE A 79 12.09 -11.05 -8.75
N LEU A 80 13.08 -11.67 -9.39
CA LEU A 80 13.88 -11.01 -10.43
C LEU A 80 13.05 -10.63 -11.67
N ILE A 81 12.17 -11.52 -12.13
CA ILE A 81 11.27 -11.23 -13.26
C ILE A 81 10.30 -10.11 -12.87
N SER A 82 9.74 -10.16 -11.67
CA SER A 82 8.82 -9.14 -11.19
C SER A 82 9.48 -7.78 -11.05
N LEU A 83 10.69 -7.68 -10.49
CA LEU A 83 11.45 -6.43 -10.42
C LEU A 83 11.77 -5.87 -11.81
N LEU A 84 12.03 -6.75 -12.78
CA LEU A 84 12.23 -6.34 -14.17
C LEU A 84 10.94 -5.75 -14.75
N ILE A 85 9.79 -6.40 -14.53
CA ILE A 85 8.47 -5.90 -14.92
C ILE A 85 8.21 -4.53 -14.27
N VAL A 86 8.51 -4.37 -12.98
CA VAL A 86 8.36 -3.09 -12.26
C VAL A 86 9.21 -2.00 -12.89
N GLY A 87 10.49 -2.27 -13.14
CA GLY A 87 11.39 -1.29 -13.76
C GLY A 87 10.96 -0.90 -15.18
N VAL A 88 10.64 -1.89 -16.03
CA VAL A 88 10.28 -1.64 -17.43
C VAL A 88 8.88 -1.01 -17.52
N MET A 89 7.85 -1.61 -16.93
CA MET A 89 6.47 -1.16 -17.07
C MET A 89 6.17 0.10 -16.25
N GLY A 90 6.91 0.32 -15.15
CA GLY A 90 6.84 1.54 -14.36
C GLY A 90 7.45 2.75 -15.07
N THR A 91 8.55 2.56 -15.80
CA THR A 91 9.21 3.65 -16.56
C THR A 91 8.69 3.81 -17.98
N LEU A 92 8.00 2.82 -18.54
CA LEU A 92 7.45 2.86 -19.90
C LEU A 92 6.64 4.15 -20.20
N PRO A 93 5.79 4.66 -19.29
CA PRO A 93 5.04 5.89 -19.54
C PRO A 93 5.87 7.16 -19.77
N VAL A 94 7.18 7.16 -19.47
CA VAL A 94 8.07 8.30 -19.78
C VAL A 94 8.06 8.66 -21.27
N ILE A 95 7.79 7.68 -22.15
CA ILE A 95 7.78 7.86 -23.61
C ILE A 95 6.39 7.67 -24.23
N LEU A 96 5.36 7.39 -23.43
CA LEU A 96 4.01 7.12 -23.93
C LEU A 96 3.13 8.37 -23.85
N ASN A 97 2.51 8.71 -24.98
CA ASN A 97 1.52 9.79 -25.07
C ASN A 97 0.07 9.28 -25.18
N ASN A 98 -0.14 7.96 -25.13
CA ASN A 98 -1.48 7.37 -25.25
C ASN A 98 -1.99 6.88 -23.89
N TYR A 99 -3.14 7.42 -23.46
CA TYR A 99 -3.77 7.06 -22.19
C TYR A 99 -3.93 5.54 -21.99
N LEU A 100 -4.39 4.81 -23.00
CA LEU A 100 -4.64 3.37 -22.88
C LEU A 100 -3.33 2.59 -22.71
N LEU A 101 -2.26 2.98 -23.41
CA LEU A 101 -0.95 2.35 -23.24
C LEU A 101 -0.38 2.60 -21.85
N ILE A 102 -0.55 3.81 -21.30
CA ILE A 102 -0.17 4.12 -19.92
C ILE A 102 -1.00 3.24 -18.97
N LEU A 103 -2.32 3.20 -19.12
CA LEU A 103 -3.19 2.37 -18.29
C LEU A 103 -2.76 0.88 -18.28
N ILE A 104 -2.45 0.32 -19.45
CA ILE A 104 -1.97 -1.06 -19.59
C ILE A 104 -0.63 -1.25 -18.87
N SER A 105 0.33 -0.34 -19.06
CA SER A 105 1.64 -0.44 -18.39
C SER A 105 1.49 -0.40 -16.86
N ARG A 106 0.54 0.38 -16.36
CA ARG A 106 0.21 0.50 -14.93
C ARG A 106 -0.38 -0.79 -14.36
N ILE A 107 -1.20 -1.50 -15.12
CA ILE A 107 -1.68 -2.84 -14.75
C ILE A 107 -0.51 -3.82 -14.66
N PHE A 108 0.39 -3.85 -15.65
CA PHE A 108 1.55 -4.74 -15.63
C PHE A 108 2.54 -4.41 -14.52
N LEU A 109 2.76 -3.12 -14.21
CA LEU A 109 3.50 -2.69 -13.03
C LEU A 109 2.91 -3.32 -11.76
N GLY A 110 1.59 -3.26 -11.61
CA GLY A 110 0.85 -3.91 -10.52
C GLY A 110 1.09 -5.41 -10.45
N ILE A 111 1.01 -6.12 -11.59
CA ILE A 111 1.27 -7.56 -11.68
C ILE A 111 2.68 -7.88 -11.19
N GLY A 112 3.67 -7.08 -11.58
CA GLY A 112 5.04 -7.18 -11.07
C GLY A 112 5.07 -7.11 -9.54
N ILE A 113 4.54 -6.02 -8.96
CA ILE A 113 4.53 -5.79 -7.51
C ILE A 113 3.80 -6.93 -6.77
N GLY A 114 2.57 -7.26 -7.17
CA GLY A 114 1.76 -8.30 -6.52
C GLY A 114 2.38 -9.69 -6.59
N SER A 115 3.07 -10.03 -7.68
CA SER A 115 3.66 -11.36 -7.87
C SER A 115 4.76 -11.67 -6.84
N TYR A 116 5.56 -10.66 -6.46
CA TYR A 116 6.62 -10.85 -5.47
C TYR A 116 6.23 -10.42 -4.06
N ASN A 117 5.18 -9.63 -3.86
CA ASN A 117 4.76 -9.17 -2.54
C ASN A 117 4.51 -10.35 -1.57
N SER A 118 3.76 -11.36 -2.01
CA SER A 118 3.53 -12.60 -1.23
C SER A 118 4.83 -13.36 -0.91
N LEU A 119 5.82 -13.32 -1.82
CA LEU A 119 7.13 -13.91 -1.61
C LEU A 119 7.96 -13.10 -0.60
N ALA A 120 7.92 -11.77 -0.66
CA ALA A 120 8.64 -10.91 0.28
C ALA A 120 8.21 -11.18 1.73
N VAL A 121 6.89 -11.26 1.96
CA VAL A 121 6.31 -11.54 3.29
C VAL A 121 6.65 -12.95 3.77
N SER A 122 6.66 -13.95 2.87
CA SER A 122 6.90 -15.36 3.26
C SER A 122 8.39 -15.74 3.37
N LEU A 123 9.30 -15.05 2.67
CA LEU A 123 10.72 -15.35 2.66
C LEU A 123 11.41 -15.04 3.99
N ILE A 124 11.05 -13.93 4.65
CA ILE A 124 11.68 -13.52 5.92
C ILE A 124 11.46 -14.58 7.01
N PRO A 125 10.22 -15.06 7.29
CA PRO A 125 9.99 -16.14 8.25
C PRO A 125 10.71 -17.44 7.93
N GLN A 126 10.85 -17.79 6.64
CA GLN A 126 11.56 -19.00 6.20
C GLN A 126 13.07 -18.93 6.41
N LEU A 127 13.66 -17.75 6.29
CA LEU A 127 15.11 -17.56 6.43
C LEU A 127 15.55 -17.43 7.89
N TYR A 128 14.71 -16.84 8.76
CA TYR A 128 15.07 -16.52 10.15
C TYR A 128 14.34 -17.36 11.20
N THR A 129 13.80 -18.53 10.85
CA THR A 129 13.07 -19.42 11.80
C THR A 129 13.88 -19.79 13.05
N GLY A 130 15.20 -19.84 12.95
CA GLY A 130 16.10 -20.18 14.06
C GLY A 130 16.44 -19.03 15.02
N ASN A 131 16.01 -17.79 14.74
CA ASN A 131 16.32 -16.62 15.55
C ASN A 131 15.12 -15.67 15.61
N GLN A 132 14.25 -15.88 16.61
CA GLN A 132 13.00 -15.13 16.77
C GLN A 132 13.23 -13.61 16.88
N HIS A 133 14.30 -13.21 17.55
CA HIS A 133 14.65 -11.79 17.69
C HIS A 133 14.98 -11.16 16.34
N GLU A 134 15.82 -11.81 15.53
CA GLU A 134 16.20 -11.32 14.20
C GLU A 134 15.04 -11.38 13.20
N LEU A 135 14.17 -12.39 13.30
CA LEU A 135 12.93 -12.48 12.53
C LEU A 135 12.04 -11.25 12.77
N ASN A 136 11.76 -10.93 14.04
CA ASN A 136 10.93 -9.79 14.42
C ASN A 136 11.56 -8.46 13.93
N GLN A 137 12.89 -8.32 14.02
CA GLN A 137 13.60 -7.16 13.48
C GLN A 137 13.42 -7.01 11.97
N MET A 138 13.60 -8.10 11.21
CA MET A 138 13.47 -8.08 9.74
C MET A 138 12.04 -7.77 9.30
N ILE A 139 11.02 -8.29 9.98
CA ILE A 139 9.62 -7.93 9.73
C ILE A 139 9.38 -6.44 10.02
N GLY A 140 9.91 -5.93 11.13
CA GLY A 140 9.85 -4.49 11.45
C GLY A 140 10.50 -3.62 10.38
N PHE A 141 11.71 -3.97 9.94
CA PHE A 141 12.39 -3.26 8.86
C PHE A 141 11.65 -3.35 7.52
N GLN A 142 11.00 -4.47 7.24
CA GLN A 142 10.19 -4.63 6.02
C GLN A 142 9.05 -3.60 5.98
N ASN A 143 8.34 -3.43 7.10
CA ASN A 143 7.28 -2.43 7.22
C ASN A 143 7.81 -1.00 7.08
N ILE A 144 8.98 -0.71 7.66
CA ILE A 144 9.65 0.60 7.49
C ILE A 144 10.01 0.82 6.02
N MET A 145 10.57 -0.19 5.32
CA MET A 145 10.91 -0.07 3.91
C MET A 145 9.69 0.19 3.02
N ASN A 146 8.54 -0.41 3.31
CA ASN A 146 7.30 -0.15 2.55
C ASN A 146 6.96 1.35 2.55
N ASN A 147 6.94 1.97 3.74
CA ASN A 147 6.63 3.40 3.88
C ASN A 147 7.78 4.28 3.36
N LEU A 148 9.03 3.87 3.58
CA LEU A 148 10.20 4.60 3.09
C LEU A 148 10.20 4.69 1.57
N GLY A 149 9.77 3.64 0.86
CA GLY A 149 9.62 3.67 -0.59
C GLY A 149 8.65 4.75 -1.05
N TYR A 150 7.52 4.92 -0.37
CA TYR A 150 6.57 6.00 -0.65
C TYR A 150 7.16 7.39 -0.37
N VAL A 151 7.86 7.56 0.76
CA VAL A 151 8.52 8.84 1.12
C VAL A 151 9.58 9.20 0.09
N VAL A 152 10.51 8.30 -0.22
CA VAL A 152 11.59 8.51 -1.19
C VAL A 152 11.02 8.77 -2.58
N GLY A 153 10.00 8.00 -3.00
CA GLY A 153 9.32 8.21 -4.27
C GLY A 153 8.66 9.57 -4.35
N SER A 154 7.95 9.99 -3.30
CA SER A 154 7.26 11.29 -3.25
C SER A 154 8.25 12.45 -3.21
N LEU A 155 9.39 12.31 -2.52
CA LEU A 155 10.46 13.31 -2.56
C LEU A 155 11.12 13.40 -3.95
N ALA A 156 11.33 12.26 -4.63
CA ALA A 156 11.82 12.26 -6.00
C ALA A 156 10.83 12.96 -6.95
N ILE A 157 9.53 12.70 -6.78
CA ILE A 157 8.47 13.32 -7.59
C ILE A 157 8.35 14.83 -7.35
N CYS A 158 8.66 15.32 -6.14
CA CYS A 158 8.73 16.75 -5.86
C CYS A 158 9.61 17.50 -6.87
N TYR A 159 10.73 16.88 -7.28
CA TYR A 159 11.58 17.39 -8.34
C TYR A 159 11.10 16.98 -9.73
N LEU A 160 10.86 15.69 -9.98
CA LEU A 160 10.55 15.17 -11.33
C LEU A 160 9.31 15.84 -11.95
N VAL A 161 8.30 16.15 -11.15
CA VAL A 161 7.06 16.76 -11.65
C VAL A 161 7.27 18.17 -12.22
N THR A 162 8.33 18.87 -11.78
CA THR A 162 8.72 20.19 -12.32
C THR A 162 9.28 20.11 -13.74
N LEU A 163 9.77 18.94 -14.16
CA LEU A 163 10.33 18.72 -15.49
C LEU A 163 9.22 18.42 -16.51
N SER A 164 8.36 17.47 -16.18
CA SER A 164 7.16 17.12 -16.93
C SER A 164 6.35 16.06 -16.19
N TRP A 165 5.09 15.87 -16.57
CA TRP A 165 4.30 14.73 -16.09
C TRP A 165 4.86 13.38 -16.57
N HIS A 166 5.61 13.33 -17.68
CA HIS A 166 6.29 12.11 -18.12
C HIS A 166 7.44 11.74 -17.17
N ALA A 167 8.17 12.73 -16.67
CA ALA A 167 9.35 12.51 -15.83
C ALA A 167 9.02 11.83 -14.49
N VAL A 168 7.80 11.96 -13.94
CA VAL A 168 7.46 11.31 -12.66
C VAL A 168 7.54 9.79 -12.71
N PHE A 169 7.40 9.19 -13.90
CA PHE A 169 7.53 7.75 -14.09
C PHE A 169 8.98 7.25 -14.01
N LEU A 170 9.98 8.14 -14.10
CA LEU A 170 11.38 7.81 -13.87
C LEU A 170 11.64 7.35 -12.44
N VAL A 171 10.73 7.62 -11.49
CA VAL A 171 10.84 7.13 -10.10
C VAL A 171 11.02 5.61 -10.03
N TYR A 172 10.46 4.86 -10.99
CA TYR A 172 10.55 3.40 -11.02
C TYR A 172 11.91 2.88 -11.53
N ILE A 173 12.82 3.75 -12.00
CA ILE A 173 14.18 3.34 -12.41
C ILE A 173 14.98 2.75 -11.25
N ILE A 174 14.62 3.10 -10.01
CA ILE A 174 15.19 2.53 -8.78
C ILE A 174 14.97 0.99 -8.68
N ALA A 175 14.05 0.42 -9.45
CA ALA A 175 13.91 -1.03 -9.58
C ALA A 175 15.15 -1.70 -10.18
N ILE A 176 15.92 -1.02 -11.03
CA ILE A 176 17.14 -1.56 -11.64
C ILE A 176 18.24 -1.82 -10.61
N PRO A 177 18.69 -0.84 -9.79
CA PRO A 177 19.68 -1.11 -8.77
C PRO A 177 19.19 -2.12 -7.72
N VAL A 178 17.89 -2.12 -7.37
CA VAL A 178 17.32 -3.14 -6.46
C VAL A 178 17.36 -4.53 -7.10
N LEU A 179 17.04 -4.67 -8.39
CA LEU A 179 17.15 -5.92 -9.13
C LEU A 179 18.58 -6.44 -9.15
N LEU A 180 19.56 -5.57 -9.42
CA LEU A 180 20.97 -5.93 -9.45
C LEU A 180 21.45 -6.36 -8.05
N ALA A 181 21.12 -5.58 -7.03
CA ALA A 181 21.41 -5.87 -5.63
C ALA A 181 20.85 -7.26 -5.23
N PHE A 182 19.57 -7.50 -5.52
CA PHE A 182 18.92 -8.78 -5.23
C PHE A 182 19.56 -9.94 -5.99
N LYS A 183 19.89 -9.75 -7.27
CA LYS A 183 20.54 -10.77 -8.10
C LYS A 183 21.90 -11.19 -7.53
N ILE A 184 22.71 -10.21 -7.13
CA ILE A 184 24.10 -10.39 -6.68
C ILE A 184 24.14 -10.93 -5.24
N TRP A 185 23.43 -10.29 -4.31
CA TRP A 185 23.60 -10.52 -2.88
C TRP A 185 22.63 -11.53 -2.29
N VAL A 186 21.46 -11.76 -2.89
CA VAL A 186 20.47 -12.71 -2.36
C VAL A 186 20.63 -14.07 -3.03
N GLN A 187 21.22 -15.04 -2.31
CA GLN A 187 21.23 -16.44 -2.72
C GLN A 187 20.23 -17.22 -1.88
N LEU A 188 19.14 -17.67 -2.53
CA LEU A 188 18.17 -18.55 -1.89
C LEU A 188 18.58 -20.01 -2.15
N PRO A 189 18.50 -20.91 -1.15
CA PRO A 189 18.77 -22.33 -1.35
C PRO A 189 17.92 -22.90 -2.49
N ASN A 190 18.56 -23.56 -3.46
CA ASN A 190 17.87 -24.27 -4.55
C ASN A 190 17.33 -25.63 -4.04
N ALA A 191 16.41 -25.62 -3.09
CA ALA A 191 15.54 -26.71 -2.64
C ALA A 191 14.86 -26.22 -1.35
N THR A 192 13.54 -26.29 -1.19
CA THR A 192 12.78 -27.53 -1.29
C THR A 192 11.44 -27.34 -2.00
N ARG A 193 11.29 -28.10 -3.08
CA ARG A 193 10.03 -28.65 -3.55
C ARG A 193 9.43 -29.52 -2.45
N LYS A 194 8.82 -28.89 -1.45
CA LYS A 194 7.81 -29.42 -0.52
C LYS A 194 7.12 -28.20 0.10
N ALA A 195 6.36 -27.47 -0.71
CA ALA A 195 5.07 -27.01 -0.19
C ALA A 195 4.25 -28.28 0.04
N LYS A 196 4.51 -28.94 1.18
CA LYS A 196 3.60 -29.95 1.72
C LYS A 196 2.35 -29.14 2.09
N ASP A 197 1.30 -29.31 1.29
CA ASP A 197 -0.07 -28.89 1.61
C ASP A 197 -0.29 -27.42 1.99
N SER A 198 0.17 -26.50 1.14
CA SER A 198 -0.52 -25.21 0.99
C SER A 198 -1.00 -25.01 -0.45
N SER A 199 -1.36 -26.11 -1.13
CA SER A 199 -2.36 -25.97 -2.18
C SER A 199 -3.59 -25.38 -1.51
N ILE A 200 -3.94 -24.15 -1.87
CA ILE A 200 -5.29 -23.62 -1.66
C ILE A 200 -6.23 -24.59 -2.38
N SER A 201 -6.67 -25.62 -1.66
CA SER A 201 -7.73 -26.52 -2.10
C SER A 201 -9.01 -25.71 -1.96
N MET A 202 -9.41 -25.06 -3.05
CA MET A 202 -10.66 -24.27 -3.14
C MET A 202 -11.87 -25.05 -2.61
N HIS A 203 -11.78 -26.38 -2.57
CA HIS A 203 -12.84 -27.30 -2.15
C HIS A 203 -13.00 -27.42 -0.61
N ASN A 204 -11.96 -27.14 0.19
CA ASN A 204 -12.07 -27.08 1.67
C ASN A 204 -12.18 -25.64 2.20
N LEU A 205 -12.11 -24.63 1.32
CA LEU A 205 -11.96 -23.22 1.65
C LEU A 205 -13.23 -22.54 2.20
N THR A 206 -14.42 -23.02 1.83
CA THR A 206 -15.70 -22.41 2.23
C THR A 206 -16.16 -22.81 3.63
N LYS A 207 -15.56 -23.84 4.24
CA LYS A 207 -15.85 -24.24 5.62
C LYS A 207 -15.10 -23.43 6.69
N PHE A 208 -14.14 -22.58 6.29
CA PHE A 208 -13.20 -21.89 7.18
C PHE A 208 -13.24 -20.35 7.13
N VAL A 209 -14.08 -19.73 6.29
CA VAL A 209 -14.22 -18.27 6.34
C VAL A 209 -15.17 -17.92 7.47
N HIS A 210 -14.60 -17.65 8.64
CA HIS A 210 -15.34 -17.15 9.79
C HIS A 210 -16.13 -15.90 9.37
N PRO A 211 -17.44 -15.76 9.70
CA PRO A 211 -18.25 -14.60 9.31
C PRO A 211 -17.61 -13.25 9.66
N VAL A 212 -16.82 -13.23 10.73
CA VAL A 212 -16.05 -12.04 11.15
C VAL A 212 -14.95 -11.68 10.16
N ILE A 213 -14.26 -12.64 9.52
CA ILE A 213 -13.26 -12.34 8.48
C ILE A 213 -13.92 -11.70 7.26
N THR A 214 -15.10 -12.18 6.85
CA THR A 214 -15.89 -11.54 5.78
C THR A 214 -16.24 -10.11 6.15
N TRP A 215 -16.69 -9.88 7.39
CA TRP A 215 -16.97 -8.53 7.90
C TRP A 215 -15.74 -7.62 7.91
N ILE A 216 -14.60 -8.10 8.41
CA ILE A 216 -13.32 -7.37 8.40
C ILE A 216 -12.94 -7.01 6.96
N SER A 217 -13.09 -7.95 6.03
CA SER A 217 -12.74 -7.74 4.62
C SER A 217 -13.60 -6.64 3.98
N ILE A 218 -14.90 -6.60 4.26
CA ILE A 218 -15.80 -5.52 3.81
C ILE A 218 -15.42 -4.18 4.44
N MET A 219 -15.11 -4.16 5.74
CA MET A 219 -14.68 -2.95 6.44
C MET A 219 -13.38 -2.39 5.85
N VAL A 220 -12.38 -3.25 5.60
CA VAL A 220 -11.11 -2.85 4.98
C VAL A 220 -11.33 -2.34 3.57
N LEU A 221 -12.17 -3.00 2.76
CA LEU A 221 -12.54 -2.50 1.43
C LEU A 221 -13.11 -1.08 1.51
N LEU A 222 -14.06 -0.82 2.40
CA LEU A 222 -14.66 0.52 2.55
C LEU A 222 -13.65 1.55 3.06
N ILE A 223 -12.84 1.20 4.07
CA ILE A 223 -11.77 2.07 4.57
C ILE A 223 -10.85 2.50 3.43
N TYR A 224 -10.43 1.57 2.57
CA TYR A 224 -9.50 1.88 1.48
C TYR A 224 -10.15 2.57 0.27
N ILE A 225 -11.47 2.41 0.05
CA ILE A 225 -12.19 3.25 -0.92
C ILE A 225 -12.09 4.73 -0.55
N PHE A 226 -12.44 5.08 0.69
CA PHE A 226 -12.46 6.46 1.14
C PHE A 226 -11.05 6.99 1.44
N TYR A 227 -10.16 6.16 1.97
CA TYR A 227 -8.79 6.56 2.22
C TYR A 227 -8.05 6.91 0.92
N MET A 228 -8.20 6.11 -0.13
CA MET A 228 -7.47 6.34 -1.39
C MET A 228 -7.87 7.62 -2.09
N ALA A 229 -9.02 8.22 -1.78
CA ALA A 229 -9.42 9.54 -2.28
C ALA A 229 -8.33 10.59 -2.04
N LEU A 230 -7.63 10.51 -0.91
CA LEU A 230 -6.56 11.44 -0.59
C LEU A 230 -5.45 11.44 -1.63
N ALA A 231 -5.04 10.26 -2.10
CA ALA A 231 -3.88 10.12 -2.98
C ALA A 231 -4.08 10.90 -4.28
N TYR A 232 -5.26 10.81 -4.89
CA TYR A 232 -5.54 11.42 -6.19
C TYR A 232 -6.30 12.75 -6.13
N LYS A 233 -7.05 13.06 -5.05
CA LYS A 233 -7.76 14.35 -4.91
C LYS A 233 -6.94 15.42 -4.20
N LEU A 234 -5.99 15.08 -3.33
CA LEU A 234 -5.16 16.08 -2.65
C LEU A 234 -4.35 16.94 -3.65
N PRO A 235 -3.69 16.37 -4.68
CA PRO A 235 -2.98 17.18 -5.67
C PRO A 235 -3.91 18.14 -6.41
N THR A 236 -5.07 17.66 -6.88
CA THR A 236 -6.08 18.48 -7.54
C THR A 236 -6.58 19.60 -6.63
N LEU A 237 -6.88 19.31 -5.35
CA LEU A 237 -7.28 20.34 -4.39
C LEU A 237 -6.24 21.45 -4.25
N ILE A 238 -4.95 21.08 -4.14
CA ILE A 238 -3.86 22.04 -3.92
C ILE A 238 -3.72 22.97 -5.12
N VAL A 239 -3.74 22.41 -6.33
CA VAL A 239 -3.59 23.18 -7.58
C VAL A 239 -4.84 24.03 -7.85
N ASP A 240 -6.03 23.44 -7.80
CA ASP A 240 -7.29 24.15 -8.11
C ASP A 240 -7.59 25.28 -7.11
N ALA A 241 -7.25 25.09 -5.84
CA ALA A 241 -7.46 26.11 -4.81
C ALA A 241 -6.31 27.14 -4.72
N GLY A 242 -5.27 27.03 -5.56
CA GLY A 242 -4.11 27.93 -5.52
C GLY A 242 -3.30 27.86 -4.22
N LEU A 243 -3.34 26.72 -3.52
CA LEU A 243 -2.67 26.51 -2.23
C LEU A 243 -1.21 26.02 -2.38
N GLY A 244 -0.80 25.73 -3.60
CA GLY A 244 0.54 25.24 -3.95
C GLY A 244 0.56 24.69 -5.37
N ASN A 245 1.62 23.96 -5.70
CA ASN A 245 1.78 23.26 -6.98
C ASN A 245 1.91 21.73 -6.78
N GLU A 246 2.15 21.01 -7.86
CA GLU A 246 2.33 19.56 -7.86
C GLU A 246 3.49 19.11 -6.96
N SER A 247 4.60 19.87 -6.94
CA SER A 247 5.72 19.60 -6.04
C SER A 247 5.31 19.71 -4.58
N THR A 248 4.50 20.73 -4.24
CA THR A 248 3.92 20.90 -2.91
C THR A 248 3.02 19.71 -2.52
N ALA A 249 2.17 19.25 -3.44
CA ALA A 249 1.32 18.08 -3.22
C ALA A 249 2.16 16.82 -2.94
N SER A 250 3.22 16.62 -3.72
CA SER A 250 4.17 15.53 -3.53
C SER A 250 4.85 15.58 -2.16
N LEU A 251 5.26 16.78 -1.72
CA LEU A 251 5.86 16.97 -0.40
C LEU A 251 4.89 16.66 0.74
N LEU A 252 3.62 17.05 0.63
CA LEU A 252 2.61 16.75 1.65
C LEU A 252 2.28 15.25 1.74
N LEU A 253 2.23 14.56 0.61
CA LEU A 253 2.10 13.09 0.58
C LEU A 253 3.34 12.41 1.20
N ALA A 254 4.54 12.93 0.94
CA ALA A 254 5.76 12.45 1.58
C ALA A 254 5.72 12.65 3.11
N LEU A 255 5.29 13.83 3.57
CA LEU A 255 5.15 14.16 4.98
C LEU A 255 4.17 13.22 5.68
N LEU A 256 3.01 12.98 5.07
CA LEU A 256 2.01 12.06 5.58
C LEU A 256 2.58 10.66 5.80
N ALA A 257 3.25 10.10 4.79
CA ALA A 257 3.85 8.77 4.90
C ALA A 257 4.99 8.73 5.92
N ALA A 258 5.80 9.80 6.01
CA ALA A 258 6.88 9.91 6.97
C ALA A 258 6.37 9.90 8.42
N ILE A 259 5.23 10.55 8.69
CA ILE A 259 4.59 10.57 10.02
C ILE A 259 3.97 9.22 10.37
N GLY A 260 3.48 8.48 9.38
CA GLY A 260 2.97 7.13 9.58
C GLY A 260 4.02 6.15 10.15
N ILE A 261 5.31 6.35 9.85
CA ILE A 261 6.40 5.47 10.29
C ILE A 261 6.55 5.42 11.83
N PRO A 262 6.83 6.55 12.54
CA PRO A 262 6.98 6.52 13.99
C PRO A 262 5.68 6.12 14.70
N ILE A 263 4.52 6.49 14.14
CA ILE A 263 3.22 6.13 14.72
C ILE A 263 2.95 4.62 14.59
N SER A 264 3.27 4.02 13.44
CA SER A 264 3.19 2.56 13.26
C SER A 264 4.15 1.82 14.19
N ALA A 265 5.37 2.34 14.40
CA ALA A 265 6.32 1.77 15.36
C ALA A 265 5.85 1.89 16.82
N ALA A 266 5.08 2.92 17.15
CA ALA A 266 4.50 3.13 18.47
C ALA A 266 3.18 2.34 18.70
N PHE A 267 2.74 1.53 17.73
CA PHE A 267 1.46 0.81 17.80
C PHE A 267 1.34 -0.06 19.04
N ASP A 268 2.31 -0.92 19.33
CA ASP A 268 2.26 -1.83 20.48
C ASP A 268 2.14 -1.08 21.81
N TRP A 269 2.84 0.05 21.95
CA TRP A 269 2.76 0.91 23.13
C TRP A 269 1.39 1.58 23.26
N LEU A 270 0.84 2.10 22.15
CA LEU A 270 -0.50 2.68 22.13
C LEU A 270 -1.56 1.64 22.50
N GLU A 271 -1.40 0.43 21.99
CA GLU A 271 -2.35 -0.66 22.22
C GLU A 271 -2.33 -1.20 23.65
N GLN A 272 -1.15 -1.26 24.27
CA GLN A 272 -1.05 -1.62 25.69
C GLN A 272 -1.72 -0.58 26.61
N ARG A 273 -1.79 0.69 26.19
CA ARG A 273 -2.41 1.77 26.99
C ARG A 273 -3.89 1.98 26.70
N LEU A 274 -4.29 1.88 25.44
CA LEU A 274 -5.63 2.23 24.98
C LEU A 274 -6.50 1.02 24.64
N HIS A 275 -5.90 -0.17 24.50
CA HIS A 275 -6.58 -1.43 24.18
C HIS A 275 -7.57 -1.27 23.00
N GLN A 276 -8.85 -1.55 23.25
CA GLN A 276 -9.95 -1.45 22.28
C GLN A 276 -10.24 -0.04 21.75
N PHE A 277 -9.66 1.02 22.33
CA PHE A 277 -9.85 2.40 21.88
C PHE A 277 -8.85 2.85 20.81
N VAL A 278 -7.82 2.04 20.50
CA VAL A 278 -6.87 2.37 19.41
C VAL A 278 -7.57 2.47 18.06
N PHE A 279 -8.51 1.58 17.76
CA PHE A 279 -9.22 1.60 16.48
C PHE A 279 -10.09 2.85 16.30
N PRO A 280 -10.98 3.21 17.24
CA PRO A 280 -11.69 4.48 17.17
C PRO A 280 -10.77 5.70 17.09
N LEU A 281 -9.65 5.70 17.84
CA LEU A 281 -8.69 6.80 17.79
C LEU A 281 -8.06 6.96 16.40
N CYS A 282 -7.66 5.85 15.79
CA CYS A 282 -7.14 5.81 14.43
C CYS A 282 -8.15 6.37 13.41
N LEU A 283 -9.41 5.96 13.50
CA LEU A 283 -10.49 6.47 12.63
C LEU A 283 -10.76 7.96 12.88
N ALA A 284 -10.70 8.41 14.13
CA ALA A 284 -10.88 9.82 14.50
C ALA A 284 -9.79 10.71 13.90
N PHE A 285 -8.53 10.25 13.89
CA PHE A 285 -7.45 10.95 13.21
C PHE A 285 -7.66 11.00 11.70
N ASN A 286 -8.10 9.91 11.06
CA ASN A 286 -8.45 9.97 9.64
C ASN A 286 -9.59 10.96 9.38
N ALA A 287 -10.66 10.93 10.18
CA ALA A 287 -11.80 11.85 10.07
C ALA A 287 -11.37 13.32 10.20
N GLY A 288 -10.62 13.65 11.25
CA GLY A 288 -10.12 15.00 11.49
C GLY A 288 -9.15 15.47 10.41
N GLY A 289 -8.26 14.59 9.94
CA GLY A 289 -7.34 14.88 8.85
C GLY A 289 -8.06 15.19 7.54
N PHE A 290 -8.99 14.34 7.11
CA PHE A 290 -9.80 14.58 5.91
C PHE A 290 -10.64 15.85 6.03
N PHE A 291 -11.26 16.09 7.20
CA PHE A 291 -12.05 17.28 7.46
C PHE A 291 -11.22 18.56 7.31
N LEU A 292 -10.06 18.64 7.95
CA LEU A 292 -9.16 19.79 7.85
C LEU A 292 -8.67 20.03 6.43
N ILE A 293 -8.28 18.96 5.71
CA ILE A 293 -7.83 19.08 4.33
C ILE A 293 -8.96 19.58 3.43
N SER A 294 -10.17 19.01 3.55
CA SER A 294 -11.31 19.37 2.70
C SER A 294 -11.78 20.82 2.86
N THR A 295 -11.58 21.40 4.05
CA THR A 295 -11.97 22.77 4.40
C THR A 295 -10.81 23.76 4.36
N ALA A 296 -9.62 23.32 3.93
CA ALA A 296 -8.42 24.15 3.93
C ALA A 296 -8.53 25.29 2.90
N HIS A 297 -8.33 26.52 3.39
CA HIS A 297 -8.15 27.73 2.59
C HIS A 297 -6.73 28.31 2.72
N HIS A 298 -5.91 27.69 3.56
CA HIS A 298 -4.52 28.09 3.81
C HIS A 298 -3.61 26.88 3.82
N PHE A 299 -2.40 27.05 3.31
CA PHE A 299 -1.39 25.99 3.21
C PHE A 299 -1.12 25.29 4.55
N TRP A 300 -1.03 26.04 5.66
CA TRP A 300 -0.76 25.47 6.98
C TRP A 300 -1.88 24.55 7.49
N ILE A 301 -3.13 24.78 7.10
CA ILE A 301 -4.24 23.89 7.44
C ILE A 301 -4.08 22.54 6.73
N LEU A 302 -3.58 22.54 5.48
CA LEU A 302 -3.26 21.31 4.76
C LEU A 302 -2.14 20.53 5.45
N VAL A 303 -1.08 21.21 5.90
CA VAL A 303 0.04 20.59 6.61
C VAL A 303 -0.45 19.90 7.88
N ILE A 304 -1.23 20.61 8.71
CA ILE A 304 -1.81 20.06 9.95
C ILE A 304 -2.73 18.88 9.63
N GLY A 305 -3.59 19.01 8.61
CA GLY A 305 -4.46 17.95 8.16
C GLY A 305 -3.68 16.69 7.73
N CYS A 306 -2.60 16.85 6.97
CA CYS A 306 -1.73 15.74 6.54
C CYS A 306 -1.00 15.08 7.71
N ILE A 307 -0.57 15.85 8.72
CA ILE A 307 0.06 15.32 9.94
C ILE A 307 -0.92 14.44 10.72
N ILE A 308 -2.15 14.93 10.91
CA ILE A 308 -3.19 14.21 11.65
C ILE A 308 -3.59 12.94 10.87
N LEU A 309 -3.79 13.06 9.55
CA LEU A 309 -4.17 11.93 8.70
C LEU A 309 -3.06 10.87 8.64
N GLY A 310 -1.79 11.28 8.53
CA GLY A 310 -0.63 10.37 8.56
C GLY A 310 -0.55 9.57 9.87
N SER A 311 -0.90 10.20 10.98
CA SER A 311 -1.01 9.53 12.28
C SER A 311 -2.13 8.49 12.31
N GLY A 312 -3.29 8.81 11.73
CA GLY A 312 -4.37 7.85 11.53
C GLY A 312 -3.94 6.65 10.70
N PHE A 313 -3.35 6.90 9.53
CA PHE A 313 -2.92 5.84 8.61
C PHE A 313 -1.88 4.88 9.21
N GLY A 314 -0.91 5.41 9.97
CA GLY A 314 0.12 4.59 10.63
C GLY A 314 -0.44 3.51 11.57
N LEU A 315 -1.65 3.70 12.10
CA LEU A 315 -2.30 2.76 13.01
C LEU A 315 -3.23 1.75 12.32
N VAL A 316 -3.76 2.07 11.12
CA VAL A 316 -4.76 1.23 10.43
C VAL A 316 -4.22 -0.17 10.15
N MET A 317 -3.03 -0.25 9.54
CA MET A 317 -2.46 -1.52 9.07
C MET A 317 -2.08 -2.48 10.20
N PRO A 318 -1.29 -2.06 11.22
CA PRO A 318 -1.00 -2.91 12.37
C PRO A 318 -2.28 -3.40 13.08
N PHE A 319 -3.30 -2.53 13.18
CA PHE A 319 -4.57 -2.92 13.76
C PHE A 319 -5.29 -4.00 12.94
N ILE A 320 -5.37 -3.85 11.62
CA ILE A 320 -5.98 -4.86 10.74
C ILE A 320 -5.28 -6.21 10.88
N PHE A 321 -3.95 -6.25 10.83
CA PHE A 321 -3.22 -7.52 10.96
C PHE A 321 -3.42 -8.16 12.33
N LYS A 322 -3.41 -7.37 13.41
CA LYS A 322 -3.73 -7.87 14.74
C LYS A 322 -5.16 -8.40 14.85
N TRP A 323 -6.12 -7.71 14.23
CA TRP A 323 -7.52 -8.14 14.25
C TRP A 323 -7.70 -9.47 13.51
N ILE A 324 -7.01 -9.65 12.38
CA ILE A 324 -7.01 -10.91 11.64
C ILE A 324 -6.39 -12.03 12.48
N ASP A 325 -5.25 -11.78 13.13
CA ASP A 325 -4.55 -12.77 13.96
C ASP A 325 -5.39 -13.22 15.16
N ASN A 326 -6.09 -12.29 15.83
CA ASN A 326 -6.94 -12.59 16.98
C ASN A 326 -8.18 -13.45 16.65
N VAL A 327 -8.71 -13.32 15.44
CA VAL A 327 -9.99 -13.95 15.03
C VAL A 327 -9.77 -15.20 14.17
N SER A 328 -8.64 -15.28 13.46
CA SER A 328 -8.36 -16.41 12.57
C SER A 328 -7.87 -17.62 13.36
N ASP A 329 -8.28 -18.81 12.95
CA ASP A 329 -7.63 -20.04 13.40
C ASP A 329 -6.13 -19.99 13.08
N LYS A 330 -5.30 -20.55 13.97
CA LYS A 330 -3.82 -20.53 13.84
C LYS A 330 -3.32 -21.03 12.47
N ASN A 331 -4.06 -21.93 11.83
CA ASN A 331 -3.73 -22.50 10.52
C ASN A 331 -4.28 -21.69 9.33
N ALA A 332 -5.17 -20.72 9.57
CA ALA A 332 -5.89 -19.95 8.55
C ALA A 332 -5.47 -18.47 8.47
N VAL A 333 -4.66 -17.95 9.40
CA VAL A 333 -4.23 -16.53 9.46
C VAL A 333 -3.70 -16.02 8.11
N ASN A 334 -2.82 -16.78 7.45
CA ASN A 334 -2.24 -16.40 6.15
C ASN A 334 -3.31 -16.28 5.05
N PHE A 335 -4.29 -17.18 5.07
CA PHE A 335 -5.40 -17.18 4.12
C PHE A 335 -6.34 -16.01 4.37
N SER A 336 -6.74 -15.76 5.62
CA SER A 336 -7.53 -14.59 6.02
C SER A 336 -6.84 -13.29 5.63
N THR A 337 -5.53 -13.18 5.89
CA THR A 337 -4.71 -12.04 5.50
C THR A 337 -4.75 -11.82 4.00
N THR A 338 -4.63 -12.89 3.21
CA THR A 338 -4.70 -12.82 1.75
C THR A 338 -6.06 -12.31 1.27
N ILE A 339 -7.17 -12.79 1.84
CA ILE A 339 -8.52 -12.30 1.49
C ILE A 339 -8.65 -10.80 1.78
N VAL A 340 -8.22 -10.37 2.97
CA VAL A 340 -8.32 -8.96 3.37
C VAL A 340 -7.47 -8.06 2.48
N LEU A 341 -6.26 -8.49 2.11
CA LEU A 341 -5.41 -7.75 1.17
C LEU A 341 -6.01 -7.65 -0.23
N ILE A 342 -6.65 -8.71 -0.74
CA ILE A 342 -7.37 -8.64 -2.02
C ILE A 342 -8.51 -7.62 -1.92
N MET A 343 -9.29 -7.63 -0.85
CA MET A 343 -10.39 -6.67 -0.66
C MET A 343 -9.90 -5.22 -0.49
N MET A 344 -8.76 -5.03 0.16
CA MET A 344 -8.05 -3.75 0.21
C MET A 344 -7.70 -3.26 -1.20
N ASP A 345 -7.01 -4.08 -2.00
CA ASP A 345 -6.60 -3.70 -3.36
C ASP A 345 -7.80 -3.45 -4.29
N ILE A 346 -8.90 -4.18 -4.10
CA ILE A 346 -10.18 -3.90 -4.79
C ILE A 346 -10.67 -2.52 -4.39
N GLY A 347 -10.75 -2.22 -3.09
CA GLY A 347 -11.17 -0.91 -2.58
C GLY A 347 -10.33 0.23 -3.14
N CYS A 348 -9.00 0.06 -3.16
CA CYS A 348 -8.08 1.01 -3.77
C CYS A 348 -8.36 1.23 -5.26
N THR A 349 -8.54 0.14 -6.02
CA THR A 349 -8.76 0.18 -7.47
C THR A 349 -10.04 0.93 -7.82
N ILE A 350 -11.15 0.60 -7.14
CA ILE A 350 -12.48 1.16 -7.45
C ILE A 350 -12.70 2.52 -6.80
N SER A 351 -11.81 2.98 -5.93
CA SER A 351 -11.94 4.25 -5.19
C SER A 351 -12.32 5.43 -6.10
N PRO A 352 -11.61 5.74 -7.21
CA PRO A 352 -11.98 6.88 -8.05
C PRO A 352 -13.39 6.77 -8.64
N LEU A 353 -13.84 5.56 -8.98
CA LEU A 353 -15.17 5.31 -9.54
C LEU A 353 -16.26 5.55 -8.48
N VAL A 354 -16.07 5.03 -7.27
CA VAL A 354 -17.04 5.15 -6.18
C VAL A 354 -17.11 6.60 -5.67
N ILE A 355 -15.96 7.22 -5.45
CA ILE A 355 -15.89 8.61 -4.96
C ILE A 355 -16.47 9.59 -5.98
N ALA A 356 -16.26 9.37 -7.27
CA ALA A 356 -16.88 10.18 -8.31
C ALA A 356 -18.40 10.09 -8.37
N LEU A 357 -19.03 9.00 -7.90
CA LEU A 357 -20.49 8.91 -7.78
C LEU A 357 -21.03 9.73 -6.60
N ILE A 358 -20.19 10.03 -5.62
CA ILE A 358 -20.54 10.80 -4.43
C ILE A 358 -20.32 12.30 -4.71
N ASP A 359 -19.11 12.65 -5.13
CA ASP A 359 -18.75 14.04 -5.45
C ASP A 359 -17.61 14.09 -6.48
N HIS A 360 -17.78 14.92 -7.52
CA HIS A 360 -16.79 15.09 -8.57
C HIS A 360 -15.64 16.03 -8.16
N THR A 361 -15.90 16.95 -7.23
CA THR A 361 -14.94 17.95 -6.79
C THR A 361 -13.94 17.36 -5.80
N ALA A 362 -12.70 17.88 -5.79
CA ALA A 362 -11.69 17.43 -4.84
C ALA A 362 -12.09 17.70 -3.39
N ARG A 363 -12.66 18.88 -3.08
CA ARG A 363 -13.13 19.23 -1.73
C ARG A 363 -14.24 18.31 -1.27
N GLY A 364 -15.28 18.12 -2.08
CA GLY A 364 -16.43 17.30 -1.70
C GLY A 364 -16.09 15.81 -1.57
N ALA A 365 -15.19 15.29 -2.41
CA ALA A 365 -14.66 13.94 -2.28
C ALA A 365 -13.88 13.71 -0.98
N LEU A 366 -13.05 14.68 -0.57
CA LEU A 366 -12.30 14.61 0.69
C LEU A 366 -13.22 14.81 1.90
N PHE A 367 -14.23 15.67 1.77
CA PHE A 367 -15.24 15.89 2.81
C PHE A 367 -16.13 14.66 3.02
N SER A 368 -16.55 13.98 1.96
CA SER A 368 -17.31 12.72 2.07
C SER A 368 -16.49 11.62 2.74
N SER A 369 -15.18 11.58 2.50
CA SER A 369 -14.25 10.73 3.24
C SER A 369 -14.19 11.09 4.72
N ALA A 370 -14.18 12.38 5.08
CA ALA A 370 -14.27 12.83 6.46
C ALA A 370 -15.56 12.35 7.16
N ILE A 371 -16.71 12.48 6.48
CA ILE A 371 -18.01 11.99 6.98
C ILE A 371 -17.96 10.47 7.21
N PHE A 372 -17.48 9.71 6.22
CA PHE A 372 -17.35 8.26 6.33
C PHE A 372 -16.52 7.85 7.55
N PHE A 373 -15.32 8.42 7.71
CA PHE A 373 -14.46 8.13 8.86
C PHE A 373 -15.06 8.59 10.18
N THR A 374 -15.84 9.67 10.20
CA THR A 374 -16.56 10.14 11.40
C THR A 374 -17.63 9.13 11.83
N LEU A 375 -18.46 8.66 10.89
CA LEU A 375 -19.47 7.64 11.15
C LEU A 375 -18.84 6.33 11.63
N LEU A 376 -17.73 5.93 11.00
CA LEU A 376 -17.00 4.72 11.39
C LEU A 376 -16.34 4.88 12.77
N THR A 377 -15.87 6.09 13.11
CA THR A 377 -15.35 6.41 14.45
C THR A 377 -16.43 6.25 15.51
N ILE A 378 -17.61 6.81 15.27
CA ILE A 378 -18.76 6.71 16.19
C ILE A 378 -19.14 5.23 16.37
N TYR A 379 -19.26 4.48 15.27
CA TYR A 379 -19.51 3.03 15.32
C TYR A 379 -18.41 2.28 16.11
N GLY A 380 -17.15 2.63 15.86
CA GLY A 380 -15.99 2.14 16.59
C GLY A 380 -16.12 2.34 18.09
N LEU A 381 -16.38 3.57 18.52
CA LEU A 381 -16.56 3.94 19.93
C LEU A 381 -17.70 3.13 20.57
N PHE A 382 -18.85 3.02 19.91
CA PHE A 382 -19.99 2.26 20.42
C PHE A 382 -19.65 0.78 20.65
N LYS A 383 -18.96 0.13 19.71
CA LYS A 383 -18.59 -1.28 19.88
C LYS A 383 -17.43 -1.48 20.88
N SER A 384 -16.49 -0.54 20.97
CA SER A 384 -15.43 -0.58 21.98
C SER A 384 -16.03 -0.43 23.38
N LEU A 385 -16.98 0.48 23.59
CA LEU A 385 -17.68 0.63 24.88
C LEU A 385 -18.48 -0.62 25.28
N LYS A 386 -18.97 -1.40 24.32
CA LYS A 386 -19.69 -2.65 24.56
C LYS A 386 -18.79 -3.89 24.67
N HIS A 387 -17.45 -3.74 24.67
CA HIS A 387 -16.48 -4.84 24.66
C HIS A 387 -16.71 -5.90 23.54
N THR A 388 -17.35 -5.51 22.44
CA THR A 388 -17.79 -6.45 21.39
C THR A 388 -16.91 -6.40 20.13
N PHE A 389 -15.82 -5.65 20.13
CA PHE A 389 -15.00 -5.44 18.93
C PHE A 389 -14.01 -6.59 18.65
N ILE A 390 -13.57 -7.28 19.71
CA ILE A 390 -12.47 -8.25 19.67
C ILE A 390 -12.99 -9.71 19.63
N LYS A 391 -14.30 -9.93 19.77
CA LYS A 391 -14.94 -11.27 19.74
C LYS A 391 -15.78 -11.49 18.51
#